data_AF-A0A2X2L9B3-F1
#
_entry.id   AF-A0A2X2L9B3-F1
#
_cell.length_a   1.000
_cell.length_b   1.000
_cell.length_c   1.000
_cell.angle_alpha   90.00
_cell.angle_beta   90.00
_cell.angle_gamma   90.00
#
_symmetry.space_group_name_H-M   'P 1'
#
loop_
_entity.id
_entity.type
_entity.pdbx_description
1 polymer ?
#
loop_
_entity_poly.entity_id
_entity_poly.type
_entity_poly.pdbx_seq_one_letter_code
_entity_poly.pdbx_strand_id
1 'polypeptide(L)'
;MIYSKIALSTVLFVLMALTCTGQSFDRQLRNQKEKTQKEFLKFITEIGSKITDSTLTTEQQNALFNPIVAYAHKEHTGLTRLRKKYFEKIQAPPTALNAFIFDSKPPEELSKMLETPQFTTVTLLQCYRPIEIARLISGIIQPMIYQQSNIGTNESTIAYAFGNQVFVKQLKEEVWQIWLVNKLYMLKFNLNLQTMVIQNSEYTLSNKVEYLRLGIPFVPQKPANELEKLYQEMDEIRWNSYSSTWIQQLSPQEWQDTIDKRLGTFYLKNQPRFIKVQNEILKDLEKASNLDTNWQELHLSSDENIQLTKTLKNHILQPDEVAQQLFSFSNGIIPFNQDVEEIGKNAMSGFLHYIVGHEKDQVWKIRSLGYSIAFEYKWDLKQGRFSEIKIFQRPS
;
A
#
# COMPACT_ATOMS: atom_id res chain seq x y z
N MET A 1 -25.35 11.23 -16.79
CA MET A 1 -24.34 12.14 -17.37
C MET A 1 -23.35 12.67 -16.30
N ILE A 2 -22.91 11.81 -15.38
CA ILE A 2 -21.94 12.13 -14.29
C ILE A 2 -20.58 11.43 -14.55
N TYR A 3 -20.49 10.62 -15.61
CA TYR A 3 -19.37 9.71 -15.88
C TYR A 3 -18.27 10.24 -16.82
N SER A 4 -18.25 11.53 -17.19
CA SER A 4 -17.25 12.04 -18.16
C SER A 4 -16.20 13.01 -17.58
N LYS A 5 -16.08 13.12 -16.25
CA LYS A 5 -15.09 13.99 -15.59
C LYS A 5 -14.44 13.35 -14.36
N ILE A 6 -14.29 12.04 -14.33
CA ILE A 6 -13.35 11.45 -13.38
C ILE A 6 -11.98 11.64 -14.03
N ALA A 7 -11.30 12.72 -13.64
CA ALA A 7 -9.96 13.02 -14.12
C ALA A 7 -9.05 11.83 -13.79
N LEU A 8 -8.09 11.53 -14.67
CA LEU A 8 -7.04 10.54 -14.43
C LEU A 8 -6.39 10.74 -13.05
N SER A 9 -6.35 11.99 -12.62
CA SER A 9 -5.94 12.43 -11.29
C SER A 9 -6.85 11.86 -10.20
N THR A 10 -8.19 11.91 -10.27
CA THR A 10 -9.13 11.30 -9.30
C THR A 10 -8.97 9.78 -9.18
N VAL A 11 -8.64 9.11 -10.29
CA VAL A 11 -8.33 7.69 -10.28
C VAL A 11 -6.97 7.48 -9.62
N LEU A 12 -5.91 8.19 -9.98
CA LEU A 12 -4.64 8.18 -9.23
C LEU A 12 -4.82 8.54 -7.73
N PHE A 13 -5.69 9.49 -7.39
CA PHE A 13 -5.96 10.05 -6.05
C PHE A 13 -6.51 9.00 -5.08
N VAL A 14 -7.44 8.15 -5.54
CA VAL A 14 -8.05 7.10 -4.71
C VAL A 14 -7.13 5.88 -4.57
N LEU A 15 -6.19 5.67 -5.50
CA LEU A 15 -5.47 4.41 -5.66
C LEU A 15 -4.13 4.34 -4.96
N MET A 16 -3.49 5.47 -4.69
CA MET A 16 -2.20 5.49 -3.98
C MET A 16 -2.35 5.64 -2.47
N ALA A 17 -3.54 5.98 -1.97
CA ALA A 17 -3.85 5.91 -0.54
C ALA A 17 -3.84 4.46 0.00
N LEU A 18 -3.86 3.47 -0.89
CA LEU A 18 -3.81 2.06 -0.58
C LEU A 18 -2.65 1.42 -1.33
N THR A 19 -1.64 1.00 -0.58
CA THR A 19 -0.75 -0.14 -0.90
C THR A 19 0.53 0.15 -1.69
N CYS A 20 1.49 0.77 -1.01
CA CYS A 20 2.85 0.27 -1.08
C CYS A 20 3.37 0.11 0.35
N THR A 21 2.93 -0.94 1.06
CA THR A 21 3.61 -1.32 2.30
C THR A 21 5.03 -1.71 1.92
N GLY A 22 6.00 -0.87 2.30
CA GLY A 22 7.39 -1.26 2.31
C GLY A 22 7.48 -2.59 3.05
N GLN A 23 7.89 -3.66 2.37
CA GLN A 23 8.51 -4.80 3.03
C GLN A 23 9.77 -5.04 2.21
N SER A 24 10.93 -4.66 2.74
CA SER A 24 12.20 -4.94 2.07
C SER A 24 13.34 -5.06 3.06
N PHE A 25 13.98 -6.23 3.02
CA PHE A 25 15.29 -6.47 3.61
C PHE A 25 16.33 -6.91 2.56
N ASP A 26 15.96 -6.93 1.27
CA ASP A 26 16.94 -7.09 0.19
C ASP A 26 17.56 -5.72 -0.09
N ARG A 27 18.86 -5.56 0.18
CA ARG A 27 19.59 -4.31 -0.03
C ARG A 27 19.45 -3.80 -1.46
N GLN A 28 19.42 -4.70 -2.46
CA GLN A 28 19.24 -4.31 -3.85
C GLN A 28 17.83 -3.74 -4.09
N LEU A 29 16.80 -4.39 -3.53
CA LEU A 29 15.42 -3.90 -3.62
C LEU A 29 15.25 -2.57 -2.86
N ARG A 30 15.84 -2.45 -1.66
CA ARG A 30 15.78 -1.21 -0.86
C ARG A 30 16.41 -0.05 -1.59
N ASN A 31 17.64 -0.20 -2.10
CA ASN A 31 18.31 0.83 -2.86
C ASN A 31 17.51 1.24 -4.10
N GLN A 32 16.90 0.28 -4.81
CA GLN A 32 16.08 0.57 -5.98
C GLN A 32 14.77 1.28 -5.60
N LYS A 33 14.13 0.90 -4.49
CA LYS A 33 12.94 1.57 -3.94
C LYS A 33 13.26 3.02 -3.60
N GLU A 34 14.33 3.24 -2.84
CA GLU A 34 14.75 4.59 -2.43
C GLU A 34 15.11 5.47 -3.62
N LYS A 35 15.88 4.95 -4.59
CA LYS A 35 16.18 5.66 -5.84
C LYS A 35 14.91 6.06 -6.58
N THR A 36 13.97 5.11 -6.73
CA THR A 36 12.69 5.36 -7.40
C THR A 36 11.82 6.37 -6.64
N GLN A 37 11.78 6.31 -5.31
CA GLN A 37 11.06 7.28 -4.47
C GLN A 37 11.65 8.69 -4.58
N LYS A 38 12.98 8.81 -4.57
CA LYS A 38 13.68 10.10 -4.78
C LYS A 38 13.33 10.70 -6.15
N GLU A 39 13.29 9.88 -7.20
CA GLU A 39 12.87 10.34 -8.54
C GLU A 39 11.38 10.71 -8.60
N PHE A 40 10.48 9.98 -7.93
CA PHE A 40 9.07 10.36 -7.83
C PHE A 40 8.88 11.67 -7.09
N LEU A 41 9.54 11.87 -5.96
CA LEU A 41 9.44 13.10 -5.18
C LEU A 41 9.92 14.30 -5.99
N LYS A 42 11.05 14.16 -6.69
CA LYS A 42 11.56 15.17 -7.63
C LYS A 42 10.53 15.46 -8.71
N PHE A 43 10.04 14.41 -9.38
CA PHE A 43 9.05 14.51 -10.44
C PHE A 43 7.78 15.25 -9.99
N ILE A 44 7.17 14.84 -8.88
CA ILE A 44 5.96 15.48 -8.34
C ILE A 44 6.23 16.93 -7.94
N THR A 45 7.43 17.24 -7.44
CA THR A 45 7.81 18.62 -7.15
C THR A 45 7.90 19.50 -8.40
N GLU A 46 8.33 18.95 -9.53
CA GLU A 46 8.41 19.70 -10.79
C GLU A 46 7.05 19.93 -11.46
N ILE A 47 6.12 18.99 -11.31
CA ILE A 47 4.81 19.05 -11.99
C ILE A 47 3.64 19.39 -11.06
N GLY A 48 3.86 19.51 -9.75
CA GLY A 48 2.80 19.57 -8.73
C GLY A 48 1.76 20.66 -8.93
N SER A 49 2.17 21.85 -9.41
CA SER A 49 1.26 22.96 -9.74
C SER A 49 0.56 22.81 -11.10
N LYS A 50 1.06 21.94 -11.97
CA LYS A 50 0.54 21.69 -13.32
C LYS A 50 -0.45 20.53 -13.37
N ILE A 51 -0.37 19.58 -12.43
CA ILE A 51 -1.29 18.44 -12.34
C ILE A 51 -2.75 18.90 -12.23
N THR A 52 -2.96 20.04 -11.58
CA THR A 52 -4.27 20.60 -11.25
C THR A 52 -4.68 21.71 -12.22
N ASP A 53 -3.87 21.96 -13.25
CA ASP A 53 -4.15 22.97 -14.27
C ASP A 53 -5.26 22.48 -15.21
N SER A 54 -6.47 22.97 -14.92
CA SER A 54 -7.68 22.67 -15.70
C SER A 54 -7.67 23.23 -17.13
N THR A 55 -6.69 24.06 -17.49
CA THR A 55 -6.54 24.60 -18.86
C THR A 55 -5.81 23.65 -19.80
N LEU A 56 -5.14 22.62 -19.26
CA LEU A 56 -4.44 21.62 -20.05
C LEU A 56 -5.42 20.66 -20.74
N THR A 57 -5.15 20.36 -22.00
CA THR A 57 -5.79 19.25 -22.71
C THR A 57 -5.40 17.90 -22.09
N THR A 58 -6.19 16.85 -22.33
CA THR A 58 -5.86 15.49 -21.86
C THR A 58 -4.49 15.01 -22.36
N GLU A 59 -4.12 15.36 -23.59
CA GLU A 59 -2.81 15.04 -24.16
C GLU A 59 -1.68 15.75 -23.41
N GLN A 60 -1.85 17.02 -23.07
CA GLN A 60 -0.90 17.79 -22.27
C GLN A 60 -0.80 17.26 -20.84
N GLN A 61 -1.91 16.90 -20.22
CA GLN A 61 -1.93 16.27 -18.88
C GLN A 61 -1.19 14.94 -18.89
N ASN A 62 -1.40 14.09 -19.89
CA ASN A 62 -0.67 12.84 -20.04
C ASN A 62 0.84 13.08 -20.26
N ALA A 63 1.19 14.11 -21.05
CA ALA A 63 2.58 14.45 -21.31
C ALA A 63 3.35 14.90 -20.06
N LEU A 64 2.65 15.38 -19.01
CA LEU A 64 3.29 15.68 -17.72
C LEU A 64 4.02 14.48 -17.13
N PHE A 65 3.56 13.25 -17.39
CA PHE A 65 4.15 12.02 -16.86
C PHE A 65 5.30 11.45 -17.70
N ASN A 66 5.62 12.06 -18.84
CA ASN A 66 6.71 11.58 -19.71
C ASN A 66 8.07 11.47 -19.01
N PRO A 67 8.49 12.39 -18.12
CA PRO A 67 9.77 12.28 -17.41
C PRO A 67 9.89 11.01 -16.57
N ILE A 68 8.85 10.67 -15.80
CA ILE A 68 8.87 9.48 -14.94
C ILE A 68 8.77 8.18 -15.76
N VAL A 69 8.07 8.22 -16.89
CA VAL A 69 8.02 7.10 -17.86
C VAL A 69 9.38 6.90 -18.52
N ALA A 70 10.09 7.97 -18.89
CA ALA A 70 11.43 7.88 -19.45
C ALA A 70 12.43 7.31 -18.44
N TYR A 71 12.33 7.69 -17.16
CA TYR A 71 13.09 7.06 -16.09
C TYR A 71 12.79 5.55 -15.99
N ALA A 72 11.52 5.16 -15.97
CA ALA A 72 11.13 3.75 -15.93
C ALA A 72 11.68 2.96 -17.12
N HIS A 73 11.67 3.55 -18.32
CA HIS A 73 12.24 2.94 -19.52
C HIS A 73 13.75 2.75 -19.42
N LYS A 74 14.47 3.76 -18.90
CA LYS A 74 15.92 3.68 -18.67
C LYS A 74 16.29 2.58 -17.67
N GLU A 75 15.50 2.40 -16.62
CA GLU A 75 15.74 1.41 -15.57
C GLU A 75 15.09 0.05 -15.86
N HIS A 76 14.40 -0.09 -17.00
CA HIS A 76 13.52 -1.20 -17.34
C HIS A 76 14.15 -2.57 -17.08
N THR A 77 15.34 -2.82 -17.62
CA THR A 77 16.06 -4.09 -17.45
C THR A 77 16.32 -4.43 -15.98
N GLY A 78 16.67 -3.44 -15.17
CA GLY A 78 16.91 -3.61 -13.73
C GLY A 78 15.63 -3.94 -12.97
N LEU A 79 14.55 -3.19 -13.28
CA LEU A 79 13.23 -3.35 -12.67
C LEU A 79 12.60 -4.71 -13.01
N THR A 80 12.59 -5.09 -14.30
CA THR A 80 12.05 -6.37 -14.77
C THR A 80 12.79 -7.55 -14.16
N ARG A 81 14.14 -7.50 -14.12
CA ARG A 81 14.95 -8.54 -13.47
C ARG A 81 14.64 -8.70 -11.99
N LEU A 82 14.48 -7.58 -11.26
CA LEU A 82 14.10 -7.59 -9.86
C LEU A 82 12.72 -8.18 -9.64
N ARG A 83 11.71 -7.75 -10.42
CA ARG A 83 10.35 -8.30 -10.35
C ARG A 83 10.36 -9.81 -10.61
N LYS A 84 11.00 -10.25 -11.69
CA LYS A 84 11.11 -11.67 -12.05
C LYS A 84 11.68 -12.53 -10.91
N LYS A 85 12.77 -12.06 -10.27
CA LYS A 85 13.36 -12.71 -9.07
C LYS A 85 12.35 -12.91 -7.93
N TYR A 86 11.40 -12.00 -7.73
CA TYR A 86 10.36 -12.13 -6.69
C TYR A 86 9.18 -12.97 -7.15
N PHE A 87 8.80 -12.88 -8.42
CA PHE A 87 7.72 -13.70 -9.00
C PHE A 87 8.09 -15.19 -8.95
N GLU A 88 9.32 -15.55 -9.27
CA GLU A 88 9.83 -16.94 -9.22
C GLU A 88 9.81 -17.56 -7.81
N LYS A 89 9.66 -16.76 -6.76
CA LYS A 89 9.59 -17.22 -5.36
C LYS A 89 8.17 -17.46 -4.84
N ILE A 90 7.16 -16.98 -5.57
CA ILE A 90 5.77 -17.11 -5.16
C ILE A 90 5.20 -18.41 -5.73
N GLN A 91 4.45 -19.13 -4.90
CA GLN A 91 3.85 -20.39 -5.28
C GLN A 91 2.74 -20.21 -6.34
N ALA A 92 2.56 -21.25 -7.15
CA ALA A 92 1.43 -21.40 -8.04
C ALA A 92 0.11 -21.45 -7.26
N PRO A 93 -1.01 -21.02 -7.86
CA PRO A 93 -2.31 -21.13 -7.21
C PRO A 93 -2.68 -22.61 -6.99
N PRO A 94 -3.28 -22.95 -5.83
CA PRO A 94 -3.94 -24.24 -5.62
C PRO A 94 -4.87 -24.61 -6.79
N THR A 95 -4.99 -25.92 -7.07
CA THR A 95 -5.82 -26.43 -8.18
C THR A 95 -7.26 -25.90 -8.15
N ALA A 96 -7.85 -25.80 -6.96
CA ALA A 96 -9.21 -25.27 -6.77
C ALA A 96 -9.34 -23.81 -7.24
N LEU A 97 -8.30 -22.99 -7.02
CA LEU A 97 -8.27 -21.61 -7.48
C LEU A 97 -8.07 -21.50 -9.00
N ASN A 98 -7.20 -22.36 -9.56
CA ASN A 98 -6.96 -22.37 -10.99
C ASN A 98 -8.18 -22.86 -11.80
N ALA A 99 -9.03 -23.70 -11.20
CA ALA A 99 -10.27 -24.19 -11.81
C ALA A 99 -11.49 -23.29 -11.56
N PHE A 100 -11.36 -22.25 -10.73
CA PHE A 100 -12.47 -21.38 -10.37
C PHE A 100 -12.95 -20.54 -11.56
N ILE A 101 -14.26 -20.48 -11.74
CA ILE A 101 -14.89 -19.68 -12.80
C ILE A 101 -15.27 -18.32 -12.21
N PHE A 102 -14.65 -17.28 -12.74
CA PHE A 102 -14.95 -15.89 -12.39
C PHE A 102 -16.19 -15.43 -13.15
N ASP A 103 -17.03 -14.63 -12.49
CA ASP A 103 -18.30 -14.15 -13.01
C ASP A 103 -18.33 -12.63 -13.22
N SER A 104 -17.27 -11.92 -12.81
CA SER A 104 -17.19 -10.48 -12.91
C SER A 104 -15.88 -10.02 -13.57
N LYS A 105 -15.99 -8.92 -14.32
CA LYS A 105 -14.88 -8.25 -14.99
C LYS A 105 -14.97 -6.74 -14.72
N PRO A 106 -13.84 -6.03 -14.68
CA PRO A 106 -13.86 -4.58 -14.66
C PRO A 106 -14.62 -4.02 -15.87
N PRO A 107 -15.20 -2.80 -15.78
CA PRO A 107 -15.75 -2.09 -16.91
C PRO A 107 -14.70 -1.92 -18.01
N GLU A 108 -15.18 -1.68 -19.22
CA GLU A 108 -14.33 -1.53 -20.39
C GLU A 108 -13.36 -0.35 -20.24
N GLU A 109 -13.81 0.77 -19.67
CA GLU A 109 -12.99 1.97 -19.45
C GLU A 109 -11.84 1.68 -18.49
N LEU A 110 -12.13 1.00 -17.37
CA LEU A 110 -11.11 0.63 -16.40
C LEU A 110 -10.14 -0.40 -16.97
N SER A 111 -10.65 -1.36 -17.75
CA SER A 111 -9.83 -2.34 -18.45
C SER A 111 -8.87 -1.67 -19.44
N LYS A 112 -9.36 -0.73 -20.27
CA LYS A 112 -8.53 0.06 -21.20
C LYS A 112 -7.46 0.88 -20.49
N MET A 113 -7.78 1.46 -19.33
CA MET A 113 -6.81 2.19 -18.52
C MET A 113 -5.70 1.26 -17.98
N LEU A 114 -6.06 0.07 -17.47
CA LEU A 114 -5.09 -0.95 -17.05
C LEU A 114 -4.29 -1.54 -18.23
N GLU A 115 -4.84 -1.49 -19.43
CA GLU A 115 -4.14 -1.89 -20.65
C GLU A 115 -3.20 -0.81 -21.19
N THR A 116 -3.27 0.42 -20.64
CA THR A 116 -2.42 1.54 -21.07
C THR A 116 -1.03 1.44 -20.42
N PRO A 117 0.06 1.27 -21.21
CA PRO A 117 1.40 1.09 -20.66
C PRO A 117 1.89 2.28 -19.83
N GLN A 118 1.56 3.50 -20.25
CA GLN A 118 1.96 4.72 -19.54
C GLN A 118 1.37 4.75 -18.13
N PHE A 119 0.05 4.52 -18.02
CA PHE A 119 -0.64 4.50 -16.74
C PHE A 119 -0.05 3.43 -15.82
N THR A 120 -0.03 2.17 -16.28
CA THR A 120 0.45 1.05 -15.47
C THR A 120 1.93 1.14 -15.11
N THR A 121 2.76 1.67 -16.01
CA THR A 121 4.18 1.92 -15.71
C THR A 121 4.32 2.88 -14.55
N VAL A 122 3.64 4.04 -14.59
CA VAL A 122 3.68 5.04 -13.51
C VAL A 122 3.14 4.42 -12.21
N THR A 123 1.96 3.81 -12.26
CA THR A 123 1.28 3.25 -11.09
C THR A 123 2.10 2.15 -10.41
N LEU A 124 2.71 1.23 -11.18
CA LEU A 124 3.44 0.08 -10.65
C LEU A 124 4.94 0.33 -10.41
N LEU A 125 5.46 1.51 -10.73
CA LEU A 125 6.91 1.78 -10.71
C LEU A 125 7.55 1.53 -9.33
N GLN A 126 6.80 1.76 -8.25
CA GLN A 126 7.25 1.52 -6.87
C GLN A 126 6.97 0.08 -6.38
N CYS A 127 6.31 -0.75 -7.19
CA CYS A 127 5.95 -2.13 -6.86
C CYS A 127 6.94 -3.13 -7.51
N TYR A 128 7.50 -4.00 -6.69
CA TYR A 128 8.51 -4.98 -7.11
C TYR A 128 8.09 -6.41 -6.84
N ARG A 129 7.25 -6.62 -5.83
CA ARG A 129 6.82 -7.94 -5.38
C ARG A 129 5.39 -8.19 -5.84
N PRO A 130 5.01 -9.44 -6.15
CA PRO A 130 3.65 -9.78 -6.55
C PRO A 130 2.58 -9.25 -5.61
N ILE A 131 2.79 -9.33 -4.29
CA ILE A 131 1.81 -8.82 -3.32
C ILE A 131 1.62 -7.30 -3.38
N GLU A 132 2.66 -6.53 -3.69
CA GLU A 132 2.58 -5.07 -3.81
C GLU A 132 1.77 -4.70 -5.05
N ILE A 133 2.12 -5.31 -6.19
CA ILE A 133 1.41 -5.15 -7.46
C ILE A 133 -0.06 -5.55 -7.29
N ALA A 134 -0.31 -6.73 -6.73
CA ALA A 134 -1.65 -7.28 -6.60
C ALA A 134 -2.53 -6.43 -5.66
N ARG A 135 -1.97 -5.93 -4.55
CA ARG A 135 -2.67 -5.01 -3.64
C ARG A 135 -3.01 -3.69 -4.33
N LEU A 136 -2.08 -3.13 -5.10
CA LEU A 136 -2.32 -1.86 -5.79
C LEU A 136 -3.44 -2.02 -6.82
N ILE A 137 -3.36 -3.04 -7.68
CA ILE A 137 -4.41 -3.34 -8.66
C ILE A 137 -5.74 -3.70 -7.99
N SER A 138 -5.70 -4.36 -6.84
CA SER A 138 -6.89 -4.58 -6.04
C SER A 138 -7.48 -3.28 -5.53
N GLY A 139 -6.67 -2.32 -5.09
CA GLY A 139 -7.15 -0.98 -4.74
C GLY A 139 -7.88 -0.30 -5.91
N ILE A 140 -7.46 -0.58 -7.15
CA ILE A 140 -8.11 -0.08 -8.38
C ILE A 140 -9.50 -0.66 -8.58
N ILE A 141 -9.64 -1.95 -8.32
CA ILE A 141 -10.85 -2.70 -8.67
C ILE A 141 -11.81 -2.78 -7.46
N GLN A 142 -11.30 -2.68 -6.23
CA GLN A 142 -12.04 -2.88 -5.00
C GLN A 142 -13.27 -1.97 -4.82
N PRO A 143 -13.22 -0.64 -5.13
CA PRO A 143 -14.41 0.19 -5.04
C PRO A 143 -15.59 -0.37 -5.85
N MET A 144 -15.29 -0.98 -6.99
CA MET A 144 -16.28 -1.61 -7.85
C MET A 144 -16.82 -2.91 -7.26
N ILE A 145 -15.94 -3.75 -6.72
CA ILE A 145 -16.33 -4.98 -6.02
C ILE A 145 -17.30 -4.63 -4.88
N TYR A 146 -16.97 -3.62 -4.10
CA TYR A 146 -17.76 -3.16 -2.96
C TYR A 146 -19.09 -2.57 -3.38
N GLN A 147 -19.10 -1.73 -4.41
CA GLN A 147 -20.33 -1.16 -4.95
C GLN A 147 -21.28 -2.25 -5.48
N GLN A 148 -20.76 -3.23 -6.24
CA GLN A 148 -21.57 -4.32 -6.80
C GLN A 148 -22.06 -5.29 -5.71
N SER A 149 -21.32 -5.40 -4.60
CA SER A 149 -21.66 -6.29 -3.49
C SER A 149 -22.46 -5.59 -2.38
N ASN A 150 -22.86 -4.32 -2.57
CA ASN A 150 -23.55 -3.48 -1.57
C ASN A 150 -22.82 -3.42 -0.21
N ILE A 151 -21.49 -3.38 -0.23
CA ILE A 151 -20.68 -3.27 0.98
C ILE A 151 -20.79 -1.85 1.53
N GLY A 152 -21.19 -1.73 2.80
CA GLY A 152 -21.34 -0.45 3.48
C GLY A 152 -19.99 0.22 3.77
N THR A 153 -20.03 1.53 4.01
CA THR A 153 -18.83 2.34 4.32
C THR A 153 -18.04 1.76 5.50
N ASN A 154 -18.73 1.34 6.57
CA ASN A 154 -18.09 0.79 7.77
C ASN A 154 -17.30 -0.50 7.52
N GLU A 155 -17.72 -1.33 6.58
CA GLU A 155 -16.98 -2.55 6.20
C GLU A 155 -15.85 -2.19 5.23
N SER A 156 -16.10 -1.24 4.33
CA SER A 156 -15.11 -0.82 3.33
C SER A 156 -13.86 -0.16 3.92
N THR A 157 -13.97 0.42 5.12
CA THR A 157 -12.87 1.11 5.81
C THR A 157 -11.93 0.15 6.56
N ILE A 158 -12.29 -1.13 6.69
CA ILE A 158 -11.47 -2.10 7.43
C ILE A 158 -10.43 -2.71 6.50
N ALA A 159 -9.33 -1.98 6.36
CA ALA A 159 -8.20 -2.40 5.55
C ALA A 159 -7.55 -3.66 6.13
N TYR A 160 -7.16 -4.58 5.23
CA TYR A 160 -6.36 -5.79 5.55
C TYR A 160 -6.99 -6.79 6.52
N ALA A 161 -8.20 -6.56 7.01
CA ALA A 161 -8.90 -7.43 7.95
C ALA A 161 -8.80 -8.90 7.50
N PHE A 162 -9.17 -9.16 6.26
CA PHE A 162 -9.44 -10.50 5.75
C PHE A 162 -8.21 -11.34 5.35
N GLY A 163 -7.00 -10.85 5.64
CA GLY A 163 -5.73 -11.48 5.24
C GLY A 163 -5.57 -11.52 3.71
N ASN A 164 -4.37 -11.27 3.20
CA ASN A 164 -4.13 -11.33 1.76
C ASN A 164 -3.13 -12.43 1.44
N GLN A 165 -3.45 -13.23 0.44
CA GLN A 165 -2.54 -14.20 -0.17
C GLN A 165 -2.35 -13.87 -1.64
N VAL A 166 -1.12 -14.02 -2.12
CA VAL A 166 -0.79 -13.86 -3.53
C VAL A 166 -0.27 -15.17 -4.10
N PHE A 167 -0.74 -15.51 -5.29
CA PHE A 167 -0.23 -16.63 -6.09
C PHE A 167 0.16 -16.12 -7.47
N VAL A 168 1.13 -16.78 -8.11
CA VAL A 168 1.53 -16.43 -9.48
C VAL A 168 1.74 -17.66 -10.33
N LYS A 169 1.51 -17.51 -11.64
CA LYS A 169 1.76 -18.54 -12.64
C LYS A 169 2.30 -17.88 -13.88
N GLN A 170 3.47 -18.32 -14.33
CA GLN A 170 3.99 -17.87 -15.62
C GLN A 170 3.15 -18.48 -16.75
N LEU A 171 2.62 -17.65 -17.64
CA LEU A 171 1.85 -18.12 -18.79
C LEU A 171 2.76 -18.31 -20.01
N LYS A 172 3.54 -17.28 -20.34
CA LYS A 172 4.50 -17.28 -21.45
C LYS A 172 5.52 -16.17 -21.25
N GLU A 173 6.81 -16.45 -21.46
CA GLU A 173 7.89 -15.43 -21.44
C GLU A 173 7.75 -14.45 -20.26
N GLU A 174 7.41 -13.19 -20.52
CA GLU A 174 7.27 -12.11 -19.54
C GLU A 174 5.84 -11.90 -19.06
N VAL A 175 4.89 -12.76 -19.43
CA VAL A 175 3.48 -12.71 -19.00
C VAL A 175 3.25 -13.63 -17.81
N TRP A 176 2.85 -13.01 -16.69
CA TRP A 176 2.55 -13.67 -15.43
C TRP A 176 1.09 -13.45 -15.05
N GLN A 177 0.39 -14.52 -14.73
CA GLN A 177 -0.92 -14.45 -14.11
C GLN A 177 -0.74 -14.32 -12.60
N ILE A 178 -1.47 -13.40 -11.98
CA ILE A 178 -1.42 -13.08 -10.56
C ILE A 178 -2.81 -13.24 -9.97
N TRP A 179 -2.90 -13.89 -8.81
CA TRP A 179 -4.11 -13.97 -8.00
C TRP A 179 -3.87 -13.24 -6.69
N LEU A 180 -4.75 -12.31 -6.34
CA LEU A 180 -4.91 -11.83 -4.97
C LEU A 180 -6.15 -12.50 -4.37
N VAL A 181 -5.99 -13.12 -3.21
CA VAL A 181 -7.04 -13.88 -2.55
C VAL A 181 -7.14 -13.41 -1.10
N ASN A 182 -8.33 -12.99 -0.67
CA ASN A 182 -8.65 -12.69 0.72
C ASN A 182 -9.98 -13.34 1.13
N LYS A 183 -10.36 -13.37 2.40
CA LYS A 183 -11.60 -14.06 2.80
C LYS A 183 -12.91 -13.48 2.23
N LEU A 184 -12.93 -12.27 1.68
CA LEU A 184 -14.11 -11.67 1.04
C LEU A 184 -14.21 -11.95 -0.46
N TYR A 185 -13.12 -11.75 -1.19
CA TYR A 185 -13.09 -11.82 -2.65
C TYR A 185 -11.74 -12.29 -3.17
N MET A 186 -11.72 -12.62 -4.46
CA MET A 186 -10.53 -12.92 -5.22
C MET A 186 -10.45 -12.03 -6.46
N LEU A 187 -9.25 -11.61 -6.80
CA LEU A 187 -8.90 -10.91 -8.03
C LEU A 187 -7.83 -11.71 -8.78
N LYS A 188 -7.98 -11.85 -10.09
CA LYS A 188 -7.02 -12.46 -11.01
C LYS A 188 -6.75 -11.51 -12.16
N PHE A 189 -5.51 -11.38 -12.59
CA PHE A 189 -5.14 -10.63 -13.79
C PHE A 189 -3.82 -11.12 -14.37
N ASN A 190 -3.57 -10.80 -15.63
CA ASN A 190 -2.28 -11.04 -16.29
C ASN A 190 -1.48 -9.74 -16.29
N LEU A 191 -0.20 -9.82 -15.92
CA LEU A 191 0.76 -8.74 -16.04
C LEU A 191 1.86 -9.14 -17.00
N ASN A 192 2.15 -8.28 -17.98
CA ASN A 192 3.34 -8.40 -18.81
C ASN A 192 4.48 -7.59 -18.19
N LEU A 193 5.54 -8.23 -17.68
CA LEU A 193 6.68 -7.56 -17.06
C LEU A 193 7.56 -6.76 -18.04
N GLN A 194 7.40 -6.97 -19.35
CA GLN A 194 8.10 -6.22 -20.39
C GLN A 194 7.37 -4.92 -20.74
N THR A 195 6.04 -4.93 -20.79
CA THR A 195 5.24 -3.75 -21.19
C THR A 195 4.54 -3.07 -20.01
N MET A 196 4.53 -3.70 -18.84
CA MET A 196 3.77 -3.34 -17.63
C MET A 196 2.26 -3.36 -17.77
N VAL A 197 1.75 -3.79 -18.93
CA VAL A 197 0.31 -3.85 -19.24
C VAL A 197 -0.37 -4.94 -18.41
N ILE A 198 -1.57 -4.60 -17.92
CA ILE A 198 -2.47 -5.53 -17.21
C ILE A 198 -3.64 -5.89 -18.12
N GLN A 199 -3.91 -7.18 -18.24
CA GLN A 199 -4.96 -7.74 -19.09
C GLN A 199 -5.74 -8.84 -18.37
N ASN A 200 -6.91 -9.18 -18.91
CA ASN A 200 -7.73 -10.31 -18.45
C ASN A 200 -8.01 -10.25 -16.94
N SER A 201 -8.30 -9.05 -16.44
CA SER A 201 -8.70 -8.85 -15.05
C SER A 201 -10.08 -9.44 -14.81
N GLU A 202 -10.19 -10.31 -13.81
CA GLU A 202 -11.41 -11.00 -13.42
C GLU A 202 -11.48 -11.06 -11.89
N TYR A 203 -12.66 -10.89 -11.31
CA TYR A 203 -12.83 -10.92 -9.85
C TYR A 203 -14.12 -11.62 -9.43
N THR A 204 -14.21 -11.95 -8.15
CA THR A 204 -15.45 -12.41 -7.51
C THR A 204 -16.08 -11.28 -6.72
N LEU A 205 -17.40 -11.28 -6.61
CA LEU A 205 -18.09 -10.43 -5.64
C LEU A 205 -17.78 -10.86 -4.20
N SER A 206 -17.91 -9.92 -3.26
CA SER A 206 -17.69 -10.19 -1.84
C SER A 206 -18.67 -11.24 -1.32
N ASN A 207 -18.20 -12.15 -0.46
CA ASN A 207 -19.03 -13.12 0.26
C ASN A 207 -19.81 -14.11 -0.62
N LYS A 208 -19.38 -14.30 -1.87
CA LYS A 208 -19.99 -15.27 -2.78
C LYS A 208 -19.86 -16.70 -2.24
N VAL A 209 -20.98 -17.43 -2.17
CA VAL A 209 -21.04 -18.76 -1.55
C VAL A 209 -20.08 -19.75 -2.22
N GLU A 210 -20.00 -19.75 -3.54
CA GLU A 210 -19.09 -20.62 -4.30
C GLU A 210 -17.63 -20.36 -3.94
N TYR A 211 -17.27 -19.08 -3.74
CA TYR A 211 -15.94 -18.69 -3.33
C TYR A 211 -15.63 -19.15 -1.89
N LEU A 212 -16.54 -18.87 -0.95
CA LEU A 212 -16.39 -19.27 0.45
C LEU A 212 -16.28 -20.81 0.61
N ARG A 213 -16.98 -21.57 -0.24
CA ARG A 213 -16.92 -23.04 -0.27
C ARG A 213 -15.57 -23.60 -0.70
N LEU A 214 -14.70 -22.83 -1.35
CA LEU A 214 -13.36 -23.29 -1.73
C LEU A 214 -12.49 -23.64 -0.51
N GLY A 215 -12.80 -23.08 0.66
CA GLY A 215 -12.12 -23.46 1.91
C GLY A 215 -10.60 -23.29 1.87
N ILE A 216 -10.11 -22.30 1.12
CA ILE A 216 -8.69 -22.17 0.80
C ILE A 216 -7.89 -22.03 2.11
N PRO A 217 -6.88 -22.90 2.36
CA PRO A 217 -6.03 -22.77 3.53
C PRO A 217 -5.08 -21.57 3.37
N PHE A 218 -4.49 -21.14 4.47
CA PHE A 218 -3.33 -20.25 4.37
C PHE A 218 -2.15 -21.06 3.80
N VAL A 219 -1.56 -20.55 2.72
CA VAL A 219 -0.43 -21.16 2.02
C VAL A 219 0.81 -20.31 2.30
N PRO A 220 1.68 -20.75 3.23
CA PRO A 220 2.86 -19.98 3.55
C PRO A 220 3.83 -19.96 2.36
N GLN A 221 4.21 -18.76 1.91
CA GLN A 221 5.32 -18.54 0.98
C GLN A 221 6.67 -18.79 1.67
N LYS A 222 7.76 -18.95 0.90
CA LYS A 222 9.10 -19.08 1.46
C LYS A 222 9.66 -17.68 1.76
N PRO A 223 9.76 -17.24 3.04
CA PRO A 223 10.25 -15.91 3.35
C PRO A 223 11.74 -15.80 3.03
N ALA A 224 12.17 -14.66 2.49
CA ALA A 224 13.58 -14.39 2.23
C ALA A 224 14.33 -13.88 3.47
N ASN A 225 13.62 -13.36 4.47
CA ASN A 225 14.17 -12.73 5.67
C ASN A 225 13.12 -12.73 6.80
N GLU A 226 13.55 -12.29 7.98
CA GLU A 226 12.70 -12.26 9.18
C GLU A 226 11.53 -11.27 9.06
N LEU A 227 11.71 -10.15 8.35
CA LEU A 227 10.66 -9.17 8.09
C LEU A 227 9.49 -9.80 7.31
N GLU A 228 9.79 -10.47 6.20
CA GLU A 228 8.80 -11.19 5.40
C GLU A 228 8.11 -12.29 6.22
N LYS A 229 8.87 -13.01 7.05
CA LYS A 229 8.33 -14.03 7.94
C LYS A 229 7.32 -13.46 8.94
N LEU A 230 7.65 -12.33 9.60
CA LEU A 230 6.74 -11.69 10.55
C LEU A 230 5.46 -11.19 9.86
N TYR A 231 5.55 -10.57 8.68
CA TYR A 231 4.35 -10.19 7.93
C TYR A 231 3.49 -11.38 7.55
N GLN A 232 4.11 -12.46 7.10
CA GLN A 232 3.41 -13.67 6.71
C GLN A 232 2.70 -14.34 7.90
N GLU A 233 3.34 -14.39 9.07
CA GLU A 233 2.71 -14.87 10.31
C GLU A 233 1.55 -13.96 10.76
N MET A 234 1.67 -12.63 10.59
CA MET A 234 0.56 -11.71 10.83
C MET A 234 -0.60 -11.89 9.84
N ASP A 235 -0.30 -12.10 8.56
CA ASP A 235 -1.29 -12.36 7.52
C ASP A 235 -1.98 -13.73 7.72
N GLU A 236 -1.26 -14.73 8.24
CA GLU A 236 -1.85 -16.01 8.69
C GLU A 236 -2.82 -15.82 9.86
N ILE A 237 -2.45 -15.00 10.85
CA ILE A 237 -3.34 -14.67 11.96
C ILE A 237 -4.62 -14.00 11.44
N ARG A 238 -4.50 -13.02 10.53
CA ARG A 238 -5.64 -12.37 9.89
C ARG A 238 -6.50 -13.39 9.15
N TRP A 239 -5.90 -14.21 8.30
CA TRP A 239 -6.59 -15.25 7.53
C TRP A 239 -7.38 -16.23 8.42
N ASN A 240 -6.77 -16.67 9.52
CA ASN A 240 -7.34 -17.64 10.47
C ASN A 240 -8.23 -17.00 11.55
N SER A 241 -8.45 -15.68 11.50
CA SER A 241 -9.38 -14.98 12.39
C SER A 241 -10.82 -14.99 11.90
N TYR A 242 -11.05 -15.43 10.66
CA TYR A 242 -12.38 -15.47 10.06
C TYR A 242 -12.85 -16.89 9.82
N SER A 243 -14.13 -17.10 10.09
CA SER A 243 -14.92 -18.18 9.51
C SER A 243 -16.02 -17.57 8.64
N SER A 244 -16.56 -18.35 7.71
CA SER A 244 -17.67 -17.90 6.85
C SER A 244 -18.92 -17.53 7.65
N THR A 245 -19.12 -18.12 8.83
CA THR A 245 -20.23 -17.77 9.75
C THR A 245 -19.99 -16.44 10.46
N TRP A 246 -18.74 -16.12 10.81
CA TRP A 246 -18.39 -14.87 11.48
C TRP A 246 -18.63 -13.62 10.62
N ILE A 247 -18.37 -13.72 9.31
CA ILE A 247 -18.59 -12.61 8.36
C ILE A 247 -20.08 -12.25 8.26
N GLN A 248 -20.98 -13.19 8.55
CA GLN A 248 -22.43 -12.96 8.45
C GLN A 248 -23.05 -12.47 9.78
N GLN A 249 -22.35 -12.65 10.91
CA GLN A 249 -22.94 -12.50 12.25
C GLN A 249 -22.35 -11.38 13.09
N LEU A 250 -21.11 -10.98 12.84
CA LEU A 250 -20.42 -9.95 13.61
C LEU A 250 -20.33 -8.65 12.82
N SER A 251 -20.29 -7.53 13.53
CA SER A 251 -20.06 -6.22 12.91
C SER A 251 -18.60 -6.09 12.43
N PRO A 252 -18.35 -5.20 11.45
CA PRO A 252 -16.99 -4.92 11.00
C PRO A 252 -16.03 -4.54 12.14
N GLN A 253 -16.49 -3.74 13.10
CA GLN A 253 -15.66 -3.34 14.26
C GLN A 253 -15.23 -4.55 15.11
N GLU A 254 -16.13 -5.50 15.36
CA GLU A 254 -15.82 -6.70 16.14
C GLU A 254 -14.80 -7.60 15.43
N TRP A 255 -14.79 -7.62 14.10
CA TRP A 255 -13.74 -8.29 13.33
C TRP A 255 -12.37 -7.65 13.60
N GLN A 256 -12.27 -6.32 13.49
CA GLN A 256 -11.03 -5.59 13.71
C GLN A 256 -10.53 -5.76 15.14
N ASP A 257 -11.41 -5.66 16.14
CA ASP A 257 -11.06 -5.83 17.55
C ASP A 257 -10.48 -7.23 17.82
N THR A 258 -11.06 -8.26 17.20
CA THR A 258 -10.55 -9.63 17.32
C THR A 258 -9.16 -9.78 16.72
N ILE A 259 -8.93 -9.22 15.53
CA ILE A 259 -7.62 -9.25 14.87
C ILE A 259 -6.60 -8.49 15.71
N ASP A 260 -6.92 -7.27 16.14
CA ASP A 260 -6.02 -6.42 16.91
C ASP A 260 -5.60 -7.11 18.21
N LYS A 261 -6.54 -7.79 18.89
CA LYS A 261 -6.23 -8.61 20.07
C LYS A 261 -5.28 -9.76 19.76
N ARG A 262 -5.49 -10.49 18.65
CA ARG A 262 -4.65 -11.62 18.25
C ARG A 262 -3.26 -11.18 17.81
N LEU A 263 -3.16 -10.10 17.01
CA LEU A 263 -1.91 -9.50 16.60
C LEU A 263 -1.14 -8.91 17.78
N GLY A 264 -1.84 -8.27 18.73
CA GLY A 264 -1.24 -7.79 19.97
C GLY A 264 -0.65 -8.93 20.81
N THR A 265 -1.37 -10.05 20.92
CA THR A 265 -0.87 -11.26 21.59
C THR A 265 0.36 -11.85 20.88
N PHE A 266 0.32 -11.92 19.55
CA PHE A 266 1.43 -12.38 18.74
C PHE A 266 2.67 -11.49 18.89
N TYR A 267 2.49 -10.16 18.87
CA TYR A 267 3.55 -9.19 19.12
C TYR A 267 4.20 -9.40 20.48
N LEU A 268 3.42 -9.48 21.56
CA LEU A 268 3.96 -9.68 22.91
C LEU A 268 4.77 -10.98 23.02
N LYS A 269 4.31 -12.07 22.39
CA LYS A 269 5.02 -13.36 22.37
C LYS A 269 6.32 -13.32 21.55
N ASN A 270 6.37 -12.49 20.51
CA ASN A 270 7.47 -12.44 19.55
C ASN A 270 8.26 -11.12 19.60
N GLN A 271 8.10 -10.34 20.67
CA GLN A 271 8.64 -8.98 20.77
C GLN A 271 10.14 -8.89 20.43
N PRO A 272 11.03 -9.82 20.86
CA PRO A 272 12.44 -9.78 20.46
C PRO A 272 12.67 -9.84 18.93
N ARG A 273 11.82 -10.57 18.20
CA ARG A 273 11.89 -10.69 16.73
C ARG A 273 11.50 -9.37 16.06
N PHE A 274 10.44 -8.71 16.56
CA PHE A 274 10.01 -7.39 16.10
C PHE A 274 11.11 -6.34 16.34
N ILE A 275 11.62 -6.25 17.58
CA ILE A 275 12.67 -5.29 17.95
C ILE A 275 13.91 -5.47 17.09
N LYS A 276 14.30 -6.72 16.80
CA LYS A 276 15.46 -7.00 15.93
C LYS A 276 15.24 -6.41 14.54
N VAL A 277 14.11 -6.74 13.90
CA VAL A 277 13.80 -6.28 12.54
C VAL A 277 13.64 -4.76 12.48
N GLN A 278 12.92 -4.16 13.42
CA GLN A 278 12.75 -2.70 13.52
C GLN A 278 14.09 -1.99 13.66
N ASN A 279 14.98 -2.48 14.54
CA ASN A 279 16.30 -1.89 14.71
C ASN A 279 17.17 -1.99 13.46
N GLU A 280 17.14 -3.14 12.79
CA GLU A 280 17.89 -3.30 11.55
C GLU A 280 17.40 -2.32 10.48
N ILE A 281 16.09 -2.11 10.35
CA ILE A 281 15.53 -1.10 9.45
C ILE A 281 15.97 0.32 9.84
N LEU A 282 15.83 0.69 11.11
CA LEU A 282 16.08 2.06 11.58
C LEU A 282 17.56 2.44 11.54
N LYS A 283 18.47 1.50 11.79
CA LYS A 283 19.93 1.74 11.71
C LYS A 283 20.40 2.06 10.30
N ASP A 284 19.67 1.59 9.29
CA ASP A 284 20.03 1.78 7.88
C ASP A 284 19.44 3.07 7.29
N LEU A 285 18.64 3.83 8.06
CA LEU A 285 18.08 5.10 7.60
C LEU A 285 19.09 6.24 7.65
N GLU A 286 19.00 7.14 6.67
CA GLU A 286 19.82 8.35 6.63
C GLU A 286 19.48 9.30 7.81
N LYS A 287 20.46 10.09 8.26
CA LYS A 287 20.20 11.14 9.24
C LYS A 287 19.45 12.30 8.60
N ALA A 288 18.48 12.84 9.33
CA ALA A 288 17.68 13.97 8.85
C ALA A 288 18.53 15.24 8.77
N SER A 289 18.38 15.98 7.66
CA SER A 289 18.71 17.41 7.64
C SER A 289 17.65 18.20 8.41
N ASN A 290 17.87 19.48 8.72
CA ASN A 290 16.79 20.30 9.28
C ASN A 290 15.63 20.43 8.28
N LEU A 291 14.39 20.54 8.78
CA LEU A 291 13.28 20.94 7.91
C LEU A 291 13.53 22.39 7.47
N ASP A 292 13.19 22.67 6.22
CA ASP A 292 13.20 24.03 5.70
C ASP A 292 12.22 24.92 6.47
N THR A 293 12.47 26.23 6.49
CA THR A 293 11.68 27.21 7.24
C THR A 293 10.25 27.38 6.74
N ASN A 294 9.92 26.82 5.57
CA ASN A 294 8.57 26.83 5.00
C ASN A 294 7.66 25.72 5.56
N TRP A 295 8.17 24.78 6.36
CA TRP A 295 7.35 23.79 7.05
C TRP A 295 6.74 24.37 8.32
N GLN A 296 5.41 24.27 8.47
CA GLN A 296 4.68 24.75 9.63
C GLN A 296 4.14 23.58 10.44
N GLU A 297 4.40 23.57 11.75
CA GLU A 297 3.82 22.57 12.66
C GLU A 297 2.33 22.84 12.83
N LEU A 298 1.51 21.80 12.63
CA LEU A 298 0.09 21.83 12.90
C LEU A 298 -0.18 21.38 14.33
N HIS A 299 -0.83 22.25 15.09
CA HIS A 299 -1.21 21.96 16.47
C HIS A 299 -2.61 21.34 16.51
N LEU A 300 -2.66 20.05 16.86
CA LEU A 300 -3.90 19.31 17.07
C LEU A 300 -4.50 19.62 18.45
N SER A 301 -5.82 19.50 18.56
CA SER A 301 -6.51 19.48 19.85
C SER A 301 -6.10 18.26 20.70
N SER A 302 -6.42 18.29 22.00
CA SER A 302 -6.11 17.17 22.90
C SER A 302 -6.77 15.86 22.44
N ASP A 303 -8.04 15.91 22.01
CA ASP A 303 -8.78 14.72 21.56
C ASP A 303 -8.21 14.16 20.26
N GLU A 304 -7.84 15.03 19.32
CA GLU A 304 -7.17 14.62 18.07
C GLU A 304 -5.80 13.98 18.35
N ASN A 305 -5.02 14.51 19.30
CA ASN A 305 -3.74 13.89 19.70
C ASN A 305 -3.94 12.48 20.31
N ILE A 306 -4.98 12.30 21.12
CA ILE A 306 -5.34 10.99 21.68
C ILE A 306 -5.74 10.02 20.57
N GLN A 307 -6.57 10.47 19.62
CA GLN A 307 -7.00 9.66 18.48
C GLN A 307 -5.82 9.28 17.58
N LEU A 308 -4.96 10.24 17.24
CA LEU A 308 -3.74 10.05 16.44
C LEU A 308 -2.85 8.94 17.02
N THR A 309 -2.63 8.98 18.34
CA THR A 309 -1.81 7.98 19.03
C THR A 309 -2.46 6.59 19.00
N LYS A 310 -3.80 6.51 19.10
CA LYS A 310 -4.55 5.25 19.04
C LYS A 310 -4.56 4.62 17.64
N THR A 311 -4.38 5.40 16.58
CA THR A 311 -4.27 4.89 15.22
C THR A 311 -3.04 3.99 15.06
N LEU A 312 -1.93 4.32 15.74
CA LEU A 312 -0.68 3.59 15.62
C LEU A 312 -0.68 2.28 16.41
N LYS A 313 -0.47 1.16 15.71
CA LYS A 313 -0.45 -0.18 16.28
C LYS A 313 0.95 -0.60 16.75
N ASN A 314 1.01 -1.37 17.83
CA ASN A 314 2.28 -1.83 18.41
C ASN A 314 3.08 -2.82 17.53
N HIS A 315 2.43 -3.48 16.59
CA HIS A 315 3.01 -4.50 15.72
C HIS A 315 3.48 -3.94 14.36
N ILE A 316 3.59 -2.61 14.23
CA ILE A 316 4.21 -1.96 13.06
C ILE A 316 5.67 -2.39 12.96
N LEU A 317 6.16 -2.71 11.76
CA LEU A 317 7.54 -3.13 11.52
C LEU A 317 8.38 -2.03 10.87
N GLN A 318 7.76 -1.11 10.13
CA GLN A 318 8.45 -0.09 9.34
C GLN A 318 7.90 1.33 9.52
N PRO A 319 8.77 2.36 9.41
CA PRO A 319 8.36 3.77 9.39
C PRO A 319 7.34 4.14 8.31
N ASP A 320 7.36 3.43 7.18
CA ASP A 320 6.39 3.61 6.09
C ASP A 320 4.97 3.29 6.55
N GLU A 321 4.78 2.23 7.34
CA GLU A 321 3.46 1.90 7.92
C GLU A 321 2.98 2.98 8.89
N VAL A 322 3.90 3.54 9.69
CA VAL A 322 3.60 4.66 10.59
C VAL A 322 3.15 5.87 9.78
N ALA A 323 3.92 6.24 8.76
CA ALA A 323 3.62 7.40 7.91
C ALA A 323 2.26 7.26 7.21
N GLN A 324 1.95 6.08 6.69
CA GLN A 324 0.66 5.82 6.03
C GLN A 324 -0.53 5.91 6.99
N GLN A 325 -0.38 5.41 8.23
CA GLN A 325 -1.41 5.51 9.26
C GLN A 325 -1.61 6.96 9.72
N LEU A 326 -0.52 7.70 9.94
CA LEU A 326 -0.58 9.13 10.27
C LEU A 326 -1.16 9.94 9.11
N PHE A 327 -0.81 9.62 7.88
CA PHE A 327 -1.35 10.26 6.68
C PHE A 327 -2.85 10.02 6.54
N SER A 328 -3.29 8.78 6.70
CA SER A 328 -4.72 8.43 6.69
C SER A 328 -5.50 9.18 7.76
N PHE A 329 -4.96 9.27 8.98
CA PHE A 329 -5.56 10.06 10.05
C PHE A 329 -5.60 11.55 9.70
N SER A 330 -4.48 12.09 9.20
CA SER A 330 -4.35 13.51 8.86
C SER A 330 -5.35 13.92 7.79
N ASN A 331 -5.59 13.07 6.79
CA ASN A 331 -6.61 13.34 5.77
C ASN A 331 -8.05 13.31 6.33
N GLY A 332 -8.26 12.77 7.52
CA GLY A 332 -9.53 12.80 8.24
C GLY A 332 -9.77 14.10 9.04
N ILE A 333 -8.74 14.93 9.25
CA ILE A 333 -8.87 16.20 9.99
C ILE A 333 -9.07 17.38 9.01
N ILE A 334 -9.77 18.41 9.49
CA ILE A 334 -10.25 19.56 8.71
C ILE A 334 -9.15 20.25 7.87
N PRO A 335 -7.90 20.49 8.34
CA PRO A 335 -6.91 21.22 7.55
C PRO A 335 -6.38 20.44 6.32
N PHE A 336 -6.58 19.12 6.23
CA PHE A 336 -6.10 18.31 5.10
C PHE A 336 -7.22 17.70 4.25
N ASN A 337 -8.42 17.47 4.81
CA ASN A 337 -9.52 16.82 4.10
C ASN A 337 -10.11 17.66 2.95
N GLN A 338 -9.67 18.91 2.77
CA GLN A 338 -10.27 19.83 1.80
C GLN A 338 -9.57 19.85 0.44
N ASP A 339 -8.34 19.34 0.33
CA ASP A 339 -7.56 19.36 -0.91
C ASP A 339 -7.21 17.93 -1.38
N VAL A 340 -8.16 17.32 -2.09
CA VAL A 340 -8.00 15.98 -2.68
C VAL A 340 -6.79 15.92 -3.61
N GLU A 341 -6.45 17.02 -4.26
CA GLU A 341 -5.32 17.08 -5.19
C GLU A 341 -3.99 17.00 -4.45
N GLU A 342 -3.90 17.67 -3.30
CA GLU A 342 -2.73 17.63 -2.43
C GLU A 342 -2.57 16.26 -1.75
N ILE A 343 -3.68 15.62 -1.38
CA ILE A 343 -3.69 14.25 -0.85
C ILE A 343 -3.03 13.29 -1.85
N GLY A 344 -3.37 13.32 -3.14
CA GLY A 344 -2.71 12.39 -4.05
C GLY A 344 -1.29 12.75 -4.43
N LYS A 345 -0.89 14.03 -4.43
CA LYS A 345 0.54 14.35 -4.62
C LYS A 345 1.40 13.70 -3.52
N ASN A 346 0.90 13.71 -2.28
CA ASN A 346 1.53 12.99 -1.17
C ASN A 346 1.48 11.47 -1.37
N ALA A 347 0.33 10.92 -1.74
CA ALA A 347 0.19 9.50 -1.99
C ALA A 347 1.10 8.99 -3.13
N MET A 348 1.26 9.78 -4.20
CA MET A 348 2.18 9.53 -5.33
C MET A 348 3.64 9.48 -4.91
N SER A 349 4.03 10.46 -4.10
CA SER A 349 5.43 10.64 -3.70
C SER A 349 5.85 9.59 -2.68
N GLY A 350 4.90 9.10 -1.88
CA GLY A 350 5.19 8.30 -0.69
C GLY A 350 5.94 9.10 0.35
N PHE A 351 6.64 8.41 1.24
CA PHE A 351 7.41 9.03 2.33
C PHE A 351 8.86 8.59 2.29
N LEU A 352 9.77 9.56 2.45
CA LEU A 352 11.17 9.31 2.77
C LEU A 352 11.36 9.34 4.29
N HIS A 353 12.17 8.44 4.83
CA HIS A 353 12.31 8.27 6.28
C HIS A 353 13.73 8.55 6.74
N TYR A 354 13.86 9.31 7.83
CA TYR A 354 15.13 9.77 8.35
C TYR A 354 15.20 9.64 9.87
N ILE A 355 16.42 9.44 10.40
CA ILE A 355 16.69 9.50 11.83
C ILE A 355 16.98 10.94 12.24
N VAL A 356 16.14 11.50 13.12
CA VAL A 356 16.36 12.80 13.75
C VAL A 356 17.21 12.64 15.02
N GLY A 357 17.06 11.52 15.72
CA GLY A 357 17.80 11.22 16.93
C GLY A 357 17.63 9.79 17.38
N HIS A 358 18.52 9.34 18.26
CA HIS A 358 18.44 8.04 18.92
C HIS A 358 18.76 8.23 20.40
N GLU A 359 17.78 7.95 21.25
CA GLU A 359 17.91 8.02 22.70
C GLU A 359 18.40 6.67 23.25
N LYS A 360 18.67 6.61 24.55
CA LYS A 360 18.98 5.34 25.21
C LYS A 360 17.76 4.41 25.13
N ASP A 361 17.99 3.11 25.35
CA ASP A 361 16.92 2.12 25.48
C ASP A 361 16.07 1.79 24.24
N GLN A 362 16.63 1.93 23.03
CA GLN A 362 15.95 1.59 21.76
C GLN A 362 14.79 2.56 21.44
N VAL A 363 14.93 3.82 21.83
CA VAL A 363 13.98 4.88 21.51
C VAL A 363 14.53 5.70 20.34
N TRP A 364 13.81 5.70 19.23
CA TRP A 364 14.23 6.37 18.00
C TRP A 364 13.34 7.58 17.71
N LYS A 365 13.94 8.72 17.37
CA LYS A 365 13.22 9.88 16.85
C LYS A 365 13.34 9.87 15.32
N ILE A 366 12.19 9.75 14.65
CA ILE A 366 12.10 9.52 13.21
C ILE A 366 11.34 10.68 12.57
N ARG A 367 11.75 11.04 11.35
CA ARG A 367 10.98 11.92 10.47
C ARG A 367 10.57 11.18 9.22
N SER A 368 9.28 11.23 8.88
CA SER A 368 8.74 10.79 7.60
C SER A 368 8.37 12.02 6.78
N LEU A 369 8.97 12.21 5.60
CA LEU A 369 8.84 13.39 4.76
C LEU A 369 8.12 13.02 3.46
N GLY A 370 6.94 13.61 3.23
CA GLY A 370 6.20 13.55 1.98
C GLY A 370 6.37 14.82 1.14
N TYR A 371 5.47 15.01 0.17
CA TYR A 371 5.50 16.18 -0.71
C TYR A 371 5.14 17.47 0.05
N SER A 372 4.01 17.49 0.76
CA SER A 372 3.53 18.66 1.51
C SER A 372 3.11 18.35 2.93
N ILE A 373 3.26 17.10 3.36
CA ILE A 373 3.07 16.70 4.75
C ILE A 373 4.32 15.97 5.26
N ALA A 374 4.69 16.22 6.50
CA ALA A 374 5.75 15.50 7.19
C ALA A 374 5.32 15.15 8.61
N PHE A 375 5.91 14.08 9.15
CA PHE A 375 5.67 13.61 10.50
C PHE A 375 6.99 13.50 11.25
N GLU A 376 7.06 14.01 12.47
CA GLU A 376 8.10 13.61 13.44
C GLU A 376 7.46 12.84 14.58
N TYR A 377 8.12 11.78 15.04
CA TYR A 377 7.63 11.00 16.18
C TYR A 377 8.77 10.28 16.88
N LYS A 378 8.57 9.95 18.16
CA LYS A 378 9.39 8.99 18.88
C LYS A 378 8.76 7.60 18.82
N TRP A 379 9.62 6.61 18.62
CA TRP A 379 9.25 5.20 18.61
C TRP A 379 10.07 4.43 19.65
N ASP A 380 9.43 4.02 20.74
CA ASP A 380 9.99 3.11 21.73
C ASP A 380 9.78 1.68 21.28
N LEU A 381 10.85 1.02 20.83
CA LEU A 381 10.77 -0.37 20.34
C LEU A 381 10.52 -1.38 21.46
N LYS A 382 11.00 -1.10 22.69
CA LYS A 382 10.79 -2.00 23.84
C LYS A 382 9.33 -2.02 24.27
N GLN A 383 8.64 -0.89 24.19
CA GLN A 383 7.23 -0.77 24.55
C GLN A 383 6.29 -0.93 23.34
N GLY A 384 6.81 -0.81 22.12
CA GLY A 384 5.99 -0.73 20.90
C GLY A 384 5.08 0.51 20.91
N ARG A 385 5.54 1.61 21.51
CA ARG A 385 4.76 2.83 21.71
C ARG A 385 5.31 3.99 20.91
N PHE A 386 4.40 4.87 20.50
CA PHE A 386 4.68 6.10 19.78
C PHE A 386 4.34 7.30 20.67
N SER A 387 5.17 8.34 20.62
CA SER A 387 4.97 9.57 21.39
C SER A 387 5.56 10.77 20.67
N GLU A 388 5.28 11.97 21.19
CA GLU A 388 5.77 13.25 20.63
C GLU A 388 5.50 13.37 19.13
N ILE A 389 4.32 12.92 18.70
CA ILE A 389 3.93 12.92 17.29
C ILE A 389 3.62 14.36 16.88
N LYS A 390 4.33 14.86 15.88
CA LYS A 390 4.18 16.18 15.29
C LYS A 390 3.83 16.04 13.82
N ILE A 391 2.91 16.87 13.36
CA ILE A 391 2.51 16.94 11.96
C ILE A 391 2.98 18.30 11.43
N PHE A 392 3.63 18.29 10.28
CA PHE A 392 4.05 19.49 9.58
C PHE A 392 3.38 19.54 8.22
N GLN A 393 2.99 20.74 7.83
CA GLN A 393 2.46 21.03 6.51
C GLN A 393 3.37 22.03 5.81
N ARG A 394 3.61 21.82 4.52
CA ARG A 394 4.20 22.82 3.64
C ARG A 394 3.05 23.61 3.00
N PRO A 395 2.97 24.94 3.17
CA PRO A 395 2.00 25.76 2.47
C PRO A 395 2.15 25.58 0.95
N SER A 396 1.02 25.46 0.26
CA SER A 396 0.93 25.31 -1.19
C SER A 396 1.44 26.54 -1.94
#